data_AF-A0A356EVM5-F1
#
_entry.id   AF-A0A356EVM5-F1
#
_cell.length_a   1.000
_cell.length_b   1.000
_cell.length_c   1.000
_cell.angle_alpha   90.00
_cell.angle_beta   90.00
_cell.angle_gamma   90.00
#
_symmetry.space_group_name_H-M   'P 1'
#
loop_
_entity.id
_entity.type
_entity.pdbx_description
1 polymer ?
#
loop_
_entity_poly.entity_id
_entity_poly.type
_entity_poly.pdbx_seq_one_letter_code
_entity_poly.pdbx_strand_id
1 'polypeptide(L)'
;MDLPKAFAMHDDRELPLIQDLMARLNPKLLVIQVATGVHVDGGFTVNWGLVFMDGHLPTDADVATALDEAGLDAQHNAEIQATTISINNERGATETSPR
;
A
#
# COMPACT_ATOMS: atom_id res chain seq x y z
N MET A 1 12.96 3.71 -12.48
CA MET A 1 12.00 3.97 -11.40
C MET A 1 12.10 2.77 -10.48
N ASP A 2 12.71 2.94 -9.32
CA ASP A 2 12.83 1.88 -8.34
C ASP A 2 11.48 1.69 -7.66
N LEU A 3 10.97 0.45 -7.69
CA LEU A 3 9.74 0.01 -7.04
C LEU A 3 10.11 -1.18 -6.14
N PRO A 4 9.39 -1.42 -5.03
CA PRO A 4 8.18 -0.72 -4.58
C PRO A 4 8.43 0.66 -3.96
N LYS A 5 7.38 1.49 -3.84
CA LYS A 5 7.44 2.82 -3.20
C LYS A 5 6.22 3.09 -2.34
N ALA A 6 6.41 3.75 -1.20
CA ALA A 6 5.31 4.14 -0.33
C ALA A 6 4.93 5.63 -0.46
N PHE A 7 3.73 5.97 -0.01
CA PHE A 7 3.21 7.33 0.04
C PHE A 7 2.17 7.47 1.15
N ALA A 8 1.99 8.67 1.67
CA ALA A 8 0.99 8.96 2.68
C ALA A 8 -0.34 9.42 2.06
N MET A 9 -1.45 9.02 2.68
CA MET A 9 -2.82 9.41 2.41
C MET A 9 -3.45 9.89 3.71
N HIS A 10 -4.20 10.97 3.65
CA HIS A 10 -4.94 11.46 4.80
C HIS A 10 -6.24 10.68 5.04
N ASP A 11 -6.85 10.15 3.97
CA ASP A 11 -8.17 9.53 4.01
C ASP A 11 -8.24 8.27 3.13
N ASP A 12 -8.98 7.25 3.57
CA ASP A 12 -9.18 5.99 2.81
C ASP A 12 -9.81 6.22 1.44
N ARG A 13 -10.57 7.32 1.27
CA ARG A 13 -11.19 7.71 0.00
C ARG A 13 -10.17 8.10 -1.07
N GLU A 14 -8.92 8.36 -0.70
CA GLU A 14 -7.85 8.67 -1.65
C GLU A 14 -7.32 7.41 -2.34
N LEU A 15 -7.40 6.25 -1.68
CA LEU A 15 -6.85 5.00 -2.21
C LEU A 15 -7.44 4.62 -3.58
N PRO A 16 -8.79 4.62 -3.80
CA PRO A 16 -9.35 4.32 -5.12
C PRO A 16 -8.94 5.30 -6.22
N LEU A 17 -8.73 6.58 -5.87
CA LEU A 17 -8.30 7.60 -6.82
C LEU A 17 -6.85 7.37 -7.25
N ILE A 18 -5.99 7.00 -6.32
CA ILE A 18 -4.58 6.70 -6.58
C ILE A 18 -4.46 5.37 -7.35
N GLN A 19 -5.29 4.38 -7.04
CA GLN A 19 -5.39 3.15 -7.83
C GLN A 19 -5.74 3.44 -9.29
N ASP A 20 -6.78 4.24 -9.56
CA ASP A 20 -7.18 4.60 -10.92
C ASP A 20 -6.06 5.39 -11.64
N LEU A 21 -5.42 6.34 -10.95
CA LEU A 21 -4.30 7.11 -11.50
C LEU A 21 -3.12 6.20 -11.87
N MET A 22 -2.69 5.33 -10.96
CA MET A 22 -1.56 4.42 -11.20
C MET A 22 -1.87 3.43 -12.32
N ALA A 23 -3.09 2.90 -12.38
CA ALA A 23 -3.52 2.02 -13.46
C ALA A 23 -3.52 2.71 -14.83
N ARG A 24 -3.86 4.00 -14.89
CA ARG A 24 -3.78 4.81 -16.13
C ARG A 24 -2.33 5.10 -16.54
N LEU A 25 -1.45 5.33 -15.57
CA LEU A 25 -0.03 5.56 -15.84
C LEU A 25 0.65 4.28 -16.36
N ASN A 26 0.37 3.16 -15.71
CA ASN A 26 0.80 1.84 -16.14
C ASN A 26 -0.14 0.77 -15.55
N PRO A 27 -0.85 -0.02 -16.37
CA PRO A 27 -1.82 -1.01 -15.88
C PRO A 27 -1.20 -2.16 -15.08
N LYS A 28 0.13 -2.28 -15.07
CA LYS A 28 0.87 -3.23 -14.23
C LYS A 28 1.20 -2.67 -12.85
N LEU A 29 0.93 -1.39 -12.56
CA LEU A 29 1.12 -0.87 -11.21
C LEU A 29 -0.08 -1.22 -10.34
N LEU A 30 0.21 -1.78 -9.18
CA LEU A 30 -0.75 -2.11 -8.14
C LEU A 30 -0.53 -1.19 -6.95
N VAL A 31 -1.63 -0.82 -6.28
CA VAL A 31 -1.62 0.07 -5.12
C VAL A 31 -2.46 -0.54 -4.01
N ILE A 32 -1.86 -0.67 -2.83
CA ILE A 32 -2.52 -1.18 -1.62
C ILE A 32 -2.21 -0.28 -0.42
N GLN A 33 -3.07 -0.29 0.58
CA GLN A 33 -2.75 0.27 1.90
C GLN A 33 -2.04 -0.79 2.74
N VAL A 34 -0.96 -0.40 3.43
CA VAL A 34 -0.10 -1.34 4.19
C VAL A 34 0.03 -0.98 5.66
N ALA A 35 -0.25 0.27 6.05
CA ALA A 35 -0.06 0.76 7.41
C ALA A 35 -0.92 2.01 7.69
N THR A 36 -1.10 2.35 8.97
CA THR A 36 -1.71 3.61 9.43
C THR A 36 -0.87 4.18 10.57
N GLY A 37 -0.24 5.34 10.36
CA GLY A 37 0.85 5.84 11.20
C GLY A 37 1.15 7.32 11.05
N VAL A 38 2.06 7.83 11.88
CA VAL A 38 2.50 9.23 11.85
C VAL A 38 3.75 9.41 10.99
N HIS A 39 3.88 10.56 10.31
CA HIS A 39 5.09 10.94 9.57
C HIS A 39 6.24 11.34 10.53
N VAL A 40 7.51 11.19 10.12
CA VAL A 40 8.72 11.53 10.89
C VAL A 40 8.80 13.01 11.30
N ASP A 41 8.18 13.89 10.52
CA ASP A 41 8.07 15.32 10.84
C ASP A 41 7.05 15.61 11.96
N GLY A 42 6.39 14.57 12.49
CA GLY A 42 5.26 14.68 13.40
C GLY A 42 3.99 15.16 12.70
N GLY A 43 2.83 14.92 13.32
CA GLY A 43 1.56 15.40 12.79
C GLY A 43 0.41 14.43 12.99
N PHE A 44 -0.56 14.49 12.08
CA PHE A 44 -1.73 13.62 12.09
C PHE A 44 -1.35 12.20 11.68
N THR A 45 -2.08 11.22 12.23
CA THR A 45 -2.06 9.84 11.74
C THR A 45 -2.57 9.82 10.30
N VAL A 46 -1.79 9.21 9.42
CA VAL A 46 -2.07 9.04 7.98
C VAL A 46 -2.09 7.56 7.63
N ASN A 47 -2.78 7.22 6.55
CA ASN A 47 -2.72 5.90 5.94
C ASN A 47 -1.54 5.84 4.97
N TRP A 48 -0.84 4.72 4.97
CA TRP A 48 0.31 4.51 4.11
C TRP A 48 -0.05 3.56 2.98
N GLY A 49 0.08 4.05 1.77
CA GLY A 49 -0.07 3.29 0.54
C GLY A 49 1.28 2.80 0.02
N LEU A 50 1.25 1.69 -0.69
CA LEU A 50 2.40 1.09 -1.37
C LEU A 50 2.06 0.86 -2.84
N VAL A 51 2.95 1.30 -3.73
CA VAL A 51 2.90 1.02 -5.17
C VAL A 51 3.95 -0.04 -5.51
N PHE A 52 3.54 -1.07 -6.24
CA PHE A 52 4.42 -2.15 -6.69
C PHE A 52 3.99 -2.67 -8.07
N MET A 53 4.82 -3.52 -8.69
CA MET A 53 4.53 -4.08 -10.01
C MET A 53 3.75 -5.39 -9.88
N ASP A 54 2.74 -5.58 -10.72
CA ASP A 54 2.00 -6.82 -10.87
C ASP A 54 2.97 -7.96 -11.25
N GLY A 55 2.86 -9.08 -10.53
CA GLY A 55 3.81 -10.20 -10.59
C GLY A 55 5.06 -10.06 -9.71
N HIS A 56 5.26 -8.94 -9.02
CA HIS A 56 6.34 -8.75 -8.04
C HIS A 56 5.76 -8.37 -6.67
N LEU A 57 5.32 -9.38 -5.92
CA LEU A 57 4.83 -9.21 -4.55
C LEU A 57 5.96 -8.65 -3.67
N PRO A 58 5.78 -7.48 -3.05
CA PRO A 58 6.78 -6.89 -2.17
C PRO A 58 6.93 -7.73 -0.91
N THR A 59 8.17 -7.93 -0.47
CA THR A 59 8.44 -8.58 0.81
C THR A 59 8.27 -7.60 1.97
N ASP A 60 8.09 -8.09 3.19
CA ASP A 60 7.99 -7.23 4.38
C ASP A 60 9.17 -6.27 4.51
N ALA A 61 10.38 -6.70 4.11
CA ALA A 61 11.57 -5.87 4.09
C ALA A 61 11.49 -4.75 3.05
N ASP A 62 10.93 -5.03 1.87
CA ASP A 62 10.73 -4.02 0.83
C ASP A 62 9.67 -3.00 1.26
N VAL A 63 8.60 -3.46 1.92
CA VAL A 63 7.56 -2.58 2.47
C VAL A 63 8.15 -1.67 3.55
N ALA A 64 8.90 -2.23 4.50
CA ALA A 64 9.53 -1.46 5.56
C ALA A 64 10.51 -0.42 5.01
N THR A 65 11.33 -0.80 4.03
CA THR A 65 12.28 0.11 3.36
C THR A 65 11.53 1.23 2.64
N ALA A 66 10.48 0.89 1.89
CA ALA A 66 9.68 1.88 1.17
C ALA A 66 8.96 2.86 2.11
N LEU A 67 8.50 2.39 3.27
CA LEU A 67 7.86 3.23 4.30
C LEU A 67 8.87 4.16 4.99
N ASP A 68 10.06 3.66 5.32
CA ASP A 68 11.16 4.45 5.89
C ASP A 68 11.59 5.57 4.93
N GLU A 69 11.79 5.23 3.66
CA GLU A 69 12.11 6.21 2.61
C GLU A 69 11.01 7.25 2.40
N ALA A 70 9.74 6.88 2.60
CA ALA A 70 8.60 7.77 2.49
C ALA A 70 8.35 8.62 3.76
N GLY A 71 9.14 8.41 4.82
CA GLY A 71 9.09 9.21 6.04
C GLY A 71 8.13 8.69 7.10
N LEU A 72 7.80 7.39 7.12
CA LEU A 72 7.11 6.78 8.26
C LEU A 72 7.99 6.89 9.51
N ASP A 73 7.45 7.40 10.60
CA ASP A 73 8.17 7.42 11.87
C ASP A 73 8.16 6.03 12.52
N ALA A 74 9.10 5.17 12.15
CA ALA A 74 9.17 3.81 12.68
C ALA A 74 9.39 3.77 14.21
N GLN A 75 9.95 4.82 14.80
CA GLN A 75 10.22 4.89 16.24
C GLN A 75 8.93 5.13 17.04
N HIS A 76 8.07 6.03 16.58
CA HIS A 76 6.78 6.32 17.23
C HIS A 76 5.66 5.39 16.76
N ASN A 77 5.83 4.73 15.62
CA ASN A 77 4.87 3.81 15.04
C ASN A 77 5.29 2.34 15.13
N ALA A 78 6.20 1.99 16.06
CA ALA A 78 6.73 0.63 16.21
C ALA A 78 5.64 -0.46 16.42
N GLU A 79 4.42 -0.07 16.77
CA GLU A 79 3.25 -0.93 16.97
C GLU A 79 2.28 -1.00 15.77
N ILE A 80 2.56 -0.33 14.63
CA ILE A 80 1.78 -0.60 13.42
C ILE A 80 2.16 -2.00 12.96
N GLN A 81 1.44 -2.96 13.52
CA GLN A 81 1.52 -4.34 13.10
C GLN A 81 1.32 -4.32 11.58
N ALA A 82 2.20 -5.00 10.86
CA ALA A 82 2.01 -5.44 9.48
C ALA A 82 0.82 -6.42 9.36
N THR A 83 -0.19 -6.25 10.20
CA THR A 83 -1.39 -7.04 10.27
C THR A 83 -2.38 -6.38 9.33
N THR A 84 -2.61 -7.11 8.24
CA THR A 84 -3.57 -6.80 7.19
C THR A 84 -2.98 -6.03 6.02
N ILE A 85 -1.94 -6.62 5.39
CA ILE A 85 -1.88 -6.58 3.92
C ILE A 85 -3.12 -7.35 3.42
N SER A 86 -4.30 -6.73 3.47
CA SER A 86 -5.47 -7.22 2.73
C SER A 86 -5.19 -6.95 1.27
N ILE A 87 -4.51 -7.90 0.63
CA ILE A 87 -4.49 -7.98 -0.83
C ILE A 87 -5.92 -8.38 -1.22
N ASN A 88 -6.83 -7.42 -1.34
CA ASN A 88 -8.11 -7.62 -2.01
C ASN A 88 -7.82 -7.78 -3.51
N ASN A 89 -7.21 -8.90 -3.88
CA ASN A 89 -7.19 -9.37 -5.26
C ASN A 89 -8.49 -10.12 -5.52
N GLU A 90 -9.62 -9.42 -5.44
CA GLU A 90 -10.88 -9.88 -6.01
C GLU A 90 -10.93 -9.54 -7.51
N ARG A 91 -9.91 -10.00 -8.25
CA ARG A 91 -10.03 -10.24 -9.68
C ARG A 91 -10.62 -11.63 -9.89
N GLY A 92 -11.95 -11.68 -9.92
CA GLY A 92 -12.77 -12.67 -10.61
C GLY A 92 -12.34 -14.13 -10.57
N ALA A 93 -12.85 -14.89 -9.60
CA ALA A 93 -13.24 -16.27 -9.85
C ALA A 93 -14.72 -16.28 -10.19
N THR A 94 -15.03 -16.18 -11.49
CA THR A 94 -16.34 -16.48 -12.03
C THR A 94 -16.76 -17.89 -11.62
N GLU A 95 -17.91 -17.97 -10.97
CA GLU A 95 -18.96 -18.98 -11.16
C GLU A 95 -18.51 -20.32 -11.76
N THR A 96 -18.47 -21.38 -10.93
CA THR A 96 -19.06 -22.68 -11.31
C THR A 96 -19.51 -23.40 -10.05
N SER A 97 -20.81 -23.32 -9.76
CA SER A 97 -21.51 -24.39 -9.05
C SER A 97 -21.50 -25.63 -9.94
N PRO A 98 -21.29 -26.83 -9.37
CA PRO A 98 -22.27 -27.85 -9.69
C PRO A 98 -22.76 -28.60 -8.44
N ARG A 99 -24.06 -28.90 -8.56
CA ARG A 99 -24.93 -29.83 -7.83
C ARG A 99 -24.25 -30.99 -7.09
#